data_AF-A0A1A8CCK3-F1
#
_entry.id   AF-A0A1A8CCK3-F1
#
_cell.length_a   1.000
_cell.length_b   1.000
_cell.length_c   1.000
_cell.angle_alpha   90.00
_cell.angle_beta   90.00
_cell.angle_gamma   90.00
#
_symmetry.space_group_name_H-M   'P 1'
#
loop_
_entity.id
_entity.type
_entity.pdbx_description
1 polymer ?
#
loop_
_entity_poly.entity_id
_entity_poly.type
_entity_poly.pdbx_seq_one_letter_code
_entity_poly.pdbx_strand_id
1 'polypeptide(L)'
;MEKQKARKEKFSLFGSRSGSRTTNPPSLSSSSSSPVIPSAPVGTRADRLSDSCPAVLSKAEFLERVRRSNQACQQGEFALAARLYSEALSADPQNCILYSNRSAANLRLGQYSAALDDAIKARLINPKWPKAYFRQGV
;
A
#
# COMPACT_ATOMS: atom_id res chain seq x y z
N MET A 1 -17.55 15.57 32.34
CA MET A 1 -17.59 14.09 32.28
C MET A 1 -19.01 13.69 31.95
N GLU A 2 -19.35 13.58 30.66
CA GLU A 2 -20.71 13.26 30.24
C GLU A 2 -20.68 12.00 29.39
N LYS A 3 -21.11 10.89 29.99
CA LYS A 3 -21.16 9.57 29.36
C LYS A 3 -22.51 9.45 28.66
N GLN A 4 -22.54 9.58 27.33
CA GLN A 4 -23.71 9.19 26.55
C GLN A 4 -23.61 7.73 26.10
N LYS A 5 -24.68 7.01 26.43
CA LYS A 5 -24.85 5.56 26.42
C LYS A 5 -25.28 5.10 25.03
N ALA A 6 -24.59 4.08 24.51
CA ALA A 6 -24.85 3.44 23.23
C ALA A 6 -26.29 2.93 23.09
N ARG A 7 -26.94 3.27 21.96
CA ARG A 7 -28.19 2.65 21.51
C ARG A 7 -27.84 1.61 20.44
N LYS A 8 -27.92 0.34 20.82
CA LYS A 8 -27.87 -0.80 19.91
C LYS A 8 -29.19 -0.86 19.15
N GLU A 9 -29.16 -0.67 17.84
CA GLU A 9 -30.25 -1.13 16.97
C GLU A 9 -29.80 -2.39 16.24
N LYS A 10 -30.53 -3.47 16.50
CA LYS A 10 -30.49 -4.72 15.74
C LYS A 10 -31.71 -4.71 14.82
N PHE A 11 -31.61 -5.53 13.76
CA PHE A 11 -32.69 -6.12 12.95
C PHE A 11 -33.05 -5.46 11.60
N SER A 12 -32.59 -6.09 10.51
CA SER A 12 -33.39 -6.66 9.40
C SER A 12 -32.39 -7.39 8.47
N LEU A 13 -32.36 -8.72 8.32
CA LEU A 13 -33.27 -9.65 7.64
C LEU A 13 -33.54 -9.34 6.14
N PHE A 14 -32.98 -10.22 5.29
CA PHE A 14 -33.51 -10.78 4.03
C PHE A 14 -33.29 -10.06 2.67
N GLY A 15 -32.89 -10.87 1.66
CA GLY A 15 -33.04 -10.60 0.20
C GLY A 15 -31.72 -10.59 -0.60
N SER A 16 -31.13 -11.72 -1.02
CA SER A 16 -31.37 -12.49 -2.27
C SER A 16 -31.42 -11.69 -3.60
N ARG A 17 -30.38 -11.82 -4.46
CA ARG A 17 -30.44 -12.46 -5.82
C ARG A 17 -29.32 -12.01 -6.79
N SER A 18 -28.59 -13.03 -7.25
CA SER A 18 -28.04 -13.32 -8.60
C SER A 18 -28.22 -12.31 -9.73
N GLY A 19 -27.14 -12.11 -10.51
CA GLY A 19 -27.20 -11.57 -11.87
C GLY A 19 -25.88 -11.62 -12.64
N SER A 20 -25.49 -12.80 -13.14
CA SER A 20 -24.46 -12.96 -14.16
C SER A 20 -25.03 -12.68 -15.56
N ARG A 21 -24.40 -11.81 -16.38
CA ARG A 21 -24.43 -11.94 -17.83
C ARG A 21 -23.29 -11.21 -18.54
N THR A 22 -22.53 -12.00 -19.28
CA THR A 22 -21.62 -11.76 -20.39
C THR A 22 -22.17 -10.84 -21.48
N THR A 23 -21.31 -10.01 -22.11
CA THR A 23 -21.25 -9.82 -23.58
C THR A 23 -19.87 -9.28 -24.01
N ASN A 24 -19.32 -9.91 -25.04
CA ASN A 24 -18.05 -9.70 -25.73
C ASN A 24 -17.96 -8.36 -26.54
N PRO A 25 -16.76 -7.99 -27.03
CA PRO A 25 -16.50 -6.71 -27.71
C PRO A 25 -16.65 -6.80 -29.24
N PRO A 26 -16.68 -5.65 -29.96
CA PRO A 26 -16.42 -5.62 -31.40
C PRO A 26 -15.08 -4.97 -31.74
N SER A 27 -14.26 -5.73 -32.45
CA SER A 27 -13.15 -5.29 -33.30
C SER A 27 -13.70 -4.70 -34.61
N LEU A 28 -13.19 -3.54 -35.05
CA LEU A 28 -13.24 -3.15 -36.46
C LEU A 28 -11.93 -2.44 -36.87
N SER A 29 -11.30 -3.07 -37.84
CA SER A 29 -10.23 -2.60 -38.72
C SER A 29 -10.64 -1.36 -39.53
N SER A 30 -9.66 -0.55 -39.95
CA SER A 30 -9.44 -0.17 -41.38
C SER A 30 -8.40 0.95 -41.56
N SER A 31 -7.40 0.65 -42.40
CA SER A 31 -6.89 1.48 -43.50
C SER A 31 -5.89 2.65 -43.28
N SER A 32 -4.68 2.38 -43.78
CA SER A 32 -3.85 3.20 -44.70
C SER A 32 -3.52 4.66 -44.36
N SER A 33 -2.22 4.95 -44.21
CA SER A 33 -1.43 5.68 -45.23
C SER A 33 -0.03 6.01 -44.68
N SER A 34 1.01 5.62 -45.41
CA SER A 34 2.38 6.11 -45.24
C SER A 34 2.47 7.61 -45.60
N PRO A 35 3.42 8.37 -45.01
CA PRO A 35 4.64 8.69 -45.78
C PRO A 35 5.95 8.88 -44.96
N VAL A 36 7.05 8.42 -45.58
CA VAL A 36 8.43 8.94 -45.74
C VAL A 36 9.08 9.89 -44.69
N ILE A 37 10.12 9.36 -43.99
CA ILE A 37 11.52 9.79 -43.65
C ILE A 37 11.83 11.30 -43.36
N PRO A 38 12.57 11.67 -42.28
CA PRO A 38 14.05 11.78 -42.33
C PRO A 38 14.86 11.29 -41.09
N SER A 39 16.01 10.70 -41.39
CA SER A 39 17.34 10.71 -40.71
C SER A 39 17.50 10.98 -39.20
N ALA A 40 18.09 9.99 -38.51
CA ALA A 40 19.11 10.00 -37.45
C ALA A 40 19.07 11.08 -36.34
N PRO A 41 19.23 10.69 -35.06
CA PRO A 41 20.59 10.45 -34.57
C PRO A 41 20.76 9.19 -33.71
N VAL A 42 21.97 8.65 -33.75
CA VAL A 42 22.52 7.67 -32.81
C VAL A 42 22.29 8.16 -31.38
N GLY A 43 21.37 7.49 -30.68
CA GLY A 43 20.98 7.77 -29.30
C GLY A 43 21.19 6.53 -28.45
N THR A 44 22.34 6.53 -27.79
CA THR A 44 22.80 5.66 -26.71
C THR A 44 21.69 5.03 -25.86
N ARG A 45 21.66 3.69 -25.87
CA ARG A 45 21.28 2.77 -24.78
C ARG A 45 20.47 3.38 -23.62
N ALA A 46 19.15 3.30 -23.72
CA ALA A 46 18.28 3.28 -22.56
C ALA A 46 17.71 1.87 -22.42
N ASP A 47 18.42 1.04 -21.68
CA ASP A 47 17.97 -0.26 -21.20
C ASP A 47 16.74 -0.03 -20.30
N ARG A 48 15.55 -0.14 -20.88
CA ARG A 48 14.26 -0.10 -20.18
C ARG A 48 13.31 -1.11 -20.81
N LEU A 49 13.49 -2.38 -20.47
CA LEU A 49 12.45 -3.41 -20.52
C LEU A 49 12.71 -4.33 -19.31
N SER A 50 11.97 -4.16 -18.21
CA SER A 50 10.77 -4.96 -17.96
C SER A 50 11.10 -6.45 -17.83
N ASP A 51 11.74 -6.83 -16.74
CA ASP A 51 11.70 -8.22 -16.26
C ASP A 51 10.67 -8.30 -15.12
N SER A 52 9.46 -8.69 -15.52
CA SER A 52 8.40 -9.09 -14.61
C SER A 52 8.73 -10.48 -14.09
N CYS A 53 9.37 -10.51 -12.92
CA CYS A 53 9.32 -11.64 -12.00
C CYS A 53 8.60 -11.15 -10.72
N PRO A 54 8.00 -12.02 -9.90
CA PRO A 54 7.56 -11.65 -8.55
C PRO A 54 8.82 -11.46 -7.68
N ALA A 55 9.62 -10.46 -8.03
CA ALA A 55 10.97 -10.27 -7.57
C ALA A 55 10.90 -9.54 -6.24
N VAL A 56 11.31 -10.27 -5.21
CA VAL A 56 11.76 -9.75 -3.93
C VAL A 56 12.45 -8.40 -4.17
N LEU A 57 11.83 -7.29 -3.74
CA LEU A 57 12.41 -5.95 -3.85
C LEU A 57 13.88 -6.04 -3.42
N SER A 58 14.79 -5.58 -4.28
CA SER A 58 16.21 -5.65 -3.96
C SER A 58 16.46 -4.92 -2.65
N LYS A 59 17.44 -5.38 -1.86
CA LYS A 59 17.76 -4.75 -0.57
C LYS A 59 17.96 -3.24 -0.70
N ALA A 60 18.53 -2.78 -1.82
CA ALA A 60 18.68 -1.36 -2.11
C ALA A 60 17.33 -0.64 -2.31
N GLU A 61 16.41 -1.23 -3.07
CA GLU A 61 15.07 -0.68 -3.31
C GLU A 61 14.23 -0.64 -2.04
N PHE A 62 14.34 -1.67 -1.20
CA PHE A 62 13.71 -1.70 0.12
C PHE A 62 14.22 -0.55 0.99
N LEU A 63 15.54 -0.36 1.10
CA LEU A 63 16.12 0.71 1.90
C LEU A 63 15.71 2.10 1.39
N GLU A 64 15.71 2.29 0.07
CA GLU A 64 15.23 3.53 -0.54
C GLU A 64 13.75 3.76 -0.25
N ARG A 65 12.93 2.70 -0.26
CA ARG A 65 11.52 2.79 0.14
C ARG A 65 11.34 3.28 1.55
N VAL A 66 12.05 2.64 2.48
CA VAL A 66 12.02 2.96 3.91
C VAL A 66 12.46 4.40 4.14
N ARG A 67 13.51 4.84 3.43
CA ARG A 67 13.99 6.22 3.47
C ARG A 67 12.91 7.20 3.02
N ARG A 68 12.27 6.96 1.87
CA ARG A 68 11.17 7.80 1.36
C ARG A 68 9.96 7.82 2.29
N SER A 69 9.58 6.69 2.88
CA SER A 69 8.48 6.66 3.86
C SER A 69 8.80 7.46 5.13
N ASN A 70 10.04 7.39 5.61
CA ASN A 70 10.48 8.19 6.75
C ASN A 70 10.45 9.69 6.42
N GLN A 71 10.90 10.06 5.22
CA GLN A 71 10.86 11.43 4.74
C GLN A 71 9.41 11.94 4.60
N ALA A 72 8.51 11.13 4.04
CA ALA A 72 7.10 11.46 3.93
C ALA A 72 6.46 11.67 5.32
N CYS A 73 6.79 10.83 6.31
CA CYS A 73 6.36 11.06 7.70
C CYS A 73 6.85 12.40 8.26
N GLN A 74 8.08 12.82 7.93
CA GLN A 74 8.63 14.12 8.37
C GLN A 74 7.95 15.29 7.67
N GLN A 75 7.52 15.11 6.42
CA GLN A 75 6.79 16.11 5.65
C GLN A 75 5.31 16.22 6.04
N GLY A 76 4.80 15.32 6.88
CA GLY A 76 3.37 15.27 7.24
C GLY A 76 2.51 14.51 6.24
N GLU A 77 3.10 13.93 5.20
CA GLU A 77 2.45 13.12 4.18
C GLU A 77 2.22 11.68 4.68
N PHE A 78 1.40 11.54 5.73
CA PHE A 78 1.18 10.26 6.40
C PHE A 78 0.51 9.21 5.52
N ALA A 79 -0.37 9.64 4.60
CA ALA A 79 -1.05 8.74 3.66
C ALA A 79 -0.06 8.11 2.68
N LEU A 80 0.86 8.91 2.15
CA LEU A 80 1.94 8.44 1.28
C LEU A 80 2.88 7.51 2.06
N ALA A 81 3.28 7.92 3.27
CA ALA A 81 4.15 7.11 4.12
C ALA A 81 3.55 5.73 4.41
N ALA A 82 2.25 5.65 4.74
CA ALA A 82 1.57 4.38 5.01
C ALA A 82 1.57 3.44 3.79
N ARG A 83 1.40 3.97 2.58
CA ARG A 83 1.52 3.18 1.33
C ARG A 83 2.93 2.66 1.13
N LEU A 84 3.94 3.54 1.23
CA LEU A 84 5.34 3.15 1.08
C LEU A 84 5.78 2.12 2.11
N TYR A 85 5.34 2.23 3.37
CA TYR A 85 5.58 1.21 4.39
C TYR A 85 4.91 -0.11 4.02
N SER A 86 3.70 -0.08 3.46
CA SER A 86 3.00 -1.30 3.06
C SER A 86 3.77 -2.04 1.97
N GLU A 87 4.32 -1.31 1.00
CA GLU A 87 5.12 -1.92 -0.04
C GLU A 87 6.50 -2.37 0.45
N ALA A 88 7.10 -1.66 1.42
CA ALA A 88 8.31 -2.14 2.11
C ALA A 88 8.04 -3.41 2.93
N LEU A 89 6.87 -3.50 3.58
CA LEU A 89 6.41 -4.67 4.32
C LEU A 89 6.09 -5.85 3.39
N SER A 90 5.71 -5.61 2.13
CA SER A 90 5.60 -6.69 1.14
C SER A 90 6.94 -7.34 0.83
N ALA A 91 8.05 -6.59 0.97
CA ALA A 91 9.40 -7.13 0.82
C ALA A 91 9.90 -7.81 2.10
N ASP A 92 9.69 -7.18 3.25
CA ASP A 92 10.08 -7.68 4.57
C ASP A 92 8.91 -7.68 5.55
N PRO A 93 8.06 -8.72 5.52
CA PRO A 93 6.92 -8.85 6.41
C PRO A 93 7.31 -9.22 7.85
N GLN A 94 8.60 -9.47 8.12
CA GLN A 94 9.11 -9.78 9.45
C GLN A 94 9.66 -8.54 10.15
N ASN A 95 9.48 -7.35 9.56
CA ASN A 95 10.00 -6.11 10.13
C ASN A 95 9.01 -5.45 11.10
N CYS A 96 9.17 -5.74 12.39
CA CYS A 96 8.36 -5.11 13.44
C CYS A 96 8.47 -3.56 13.46
N ILE A 97 9.62 -3.00 13.04
CA ILE A 97 9.83 -1.55 13.02
C ILE A 97 8.94 -0.87 11.98
N LEU A 98 8.81 -1.46 10.79
CA LEU A 98 7.96 -0.91 9.73
C LEU A 98 6.48 -0.95 10.10
N TYR A 99 6.01 -2.01 10.75
CA TYR A 99 4.65 -2.06 11.31
C TYR A 99 4.42 -0.95 12.36
N SER A 100 5.39 -0.73 13.26
CA SER A 100 5.30 0.33 14.27
C SER A 100 5.30 1.73 13.66
N ASN A 101 6.08 1.97 12.61
CA ASN A 101 6.10 3.25 11.91
C ASN A 101 4.83 3.49 11.08
N ARG A 102 4.30 2.44 10.42
CA ARG A 102 3.02 2.51 9.72
C ARG A 102 1.87 2.76 10.68
N SER A 103 1.87 2.12 11.85
CA SER A 103 0.94 2.38 12.95
C SER A 103 0.95 3.86 13.35
N ALA A 104 2.14 4.45 13.53
CA ALA A 104 2.28 5.86 13.85
C ALA A 104 1.73 6.79 12.75
N ALA A 105 1.95 6.45 11.46
CA ALA A 105 1.37 7.19 10.34
C ALA A 105 -0.17 7.07 10.32
N ASN A 106 -0.71 5.88 10.58
CA ASN A 106 -2.16 5.63 10.64
C ASN A 106 -2.83 6.39 11.80
N LEU A 107 -2.17 6.52 12.96
CA LEU A 107 -2.66 7.36 14.06
C LEU A 107 -2.78 8.82 13.64
N ARG A 108 -1.82 9.34 12.87
CA ARG A 108 -1.85 10.72 12.36
C ARG A 108 -2.96 10.93 11.32
N LEU A 109 -3.35 9.87 10.62
CA LEU A 109 -4.50 9.85 9.70
C LEU A 109 -5.85 9.65 10.40
N GLY A 110 -5.88 9.42 11.72
CA GLY A 110 -7.09 9.08 12.47
C GLY A 110 -7.58 7.63 12.25
N GLN A 111 -6.76 6.77 11.66
CA GLN A 111 -7.07 5.36 11.41
C GLN A 111 -6.65 4.49 12.61
N TYR A 112 -7.31 4.69 13.74
CA TYR A 112 -6.95 4.03 15.02
C TYR A 112 -7.05 2.50 14.95
N SER A 113 -8.05 1.95 14.26
CA SER A 113 -8.21 0.50 14.09
C SER A 113 -7.02 -0.13 13.34
N ALA A 114 -6.67 0.44 12.19
CA ALA A 114 -5.52 -0.02 11.40
C ALA A 114 -4.19 0.16 12.16
N ALA A 115 -4.06 1.25 12.94
CA ALA A 115 -2.89 1.47 13.77
C ALA A 115 -2.73 0.42 14.88
N LEU A 116 -3.84 0.01 15.52
CA LEU A 116 -3.84 -1.02 16.56
C LEU A 116 -3.47 -2.38 15.97
N ASP A 117 -4.04 -2.75 14.82
CA ASP A 117 -3.72 -4.00 14.13
C ASP A 117 -2.23 -4.09 13.79
N ASP A 118 -1.64 -3.00 13.31
CA ASP A 118 -0.21 -2.93 13.03
C ASP A 118 0.65 -3.01 14.30
N ALA A 119 0.23 -2.37 15.39
CA ALA A 119 0.93 -2.47 16.68
C ALA A 119 0.86 -3.90 17.25
N ILE A 120 -0.28 -4.59 17.09
CA ILE A 120 -0.43 -6.01 17.45
C ILE A 120 0.52 -6.86 16.62
N LYS A 121 0.57 -6.68 15.29
CA LYS A 121 1.48 -7.43 14.41
C LYS A 121 2.95 -7.19 14.80
N ALA A 122 3.34 -5.94 15.07
CA ALA A 122 4.70 -5.63 15.50
C ALA A 122 5.09 -6.39 16.79
N ARG A 123 4.17 -6.49 17.75
CA ARG A 123 4.36 -7.28 18.98
C ARG A 123 4.42 -8.78 18.70
N LEU A 124 3.58 -9.30 17.82
CA LEU A 124 3.58 -10.73 17.47
C LEU A 124 4.91 -11.14 16.81
N ILE A 125 5.46 -10.28 15.97
CA ILE A 125 6.75 -10.51 15.30
C ILE A 125 7.91 -10.42 16.29
N ASN A 126 7.95 -9.38 17.13
CA ASN A 126 8.99 -9.23 18.14
C ASN A 126 8.37 -8.93 19.52
N PRO A 127 8.01 -9.99 20.28
CA PRO A 127 7.38 -9.83 21.59
C PRO A 127 8.36 -9.30 22.65
N LYS A 128 9.67 -9.30 22.37
CA LYS A 128 10.69 -8.75 23.25
C LYS A 128 11.00 -7.28 22.96
N TRP A 129 10.36 -6.66 21.95
CA TRP A 129 10.61 -5.26 21.60
C TRP A 129 9.74 -4.31 22.46
N PRO A 130 10.31 -3.59 23.44
CA PRO A 130 9.53 -2.80 24.39
C PRO A 130 8.70 -1.69 23.72
N LYS A 131 9.22 -1.18 22.59
CA LYS A 131 8.60 -0.10 21.82
C LYS A 131 7.30 -0.53 21.12
N ALA A 132 7.12 -1.83 20.87
CA ALA A 132 5.86 -2.36 20.33
C ALA A 132 4.72 -2.23 21.34
N TYR A 133 4.98 -2.49 22.63
CA TYR A 133 3.98 -2.37 23.70
C TYR A 133 3.50 -0.92 23.87
N PHE A 134 4.41 0.06 23.79
CA PHE A 134 4.04 1.47 23.87
C PHE A 134 3.04 1.88 22.77
N ARG A 135 3.19 1.31 21.56
CA ARG A 135 2.31 1.61 20.42
C ARG A 135 0.93 0.95 20.48
N GLN A 136 0.71 0.01 21.41
CA GLN A 136 -0.61 -0.60 21.63
C GLN A 136 -1.46 0.14 22.66
N GLY A 137 -0.84 0.96 23.50
CA GLY A 137 -1.52 1.74 24.54
C GLY A 137 -2.02 3.11 24.08
N VAL A 138 -1.94 3.41 22.78
CA VAL A 138 -2.45 4.63 22.13
C VAL A 138 -3.76 4.34 21.40
#